data_AF-A0A1I2GYL8-F1
#
_entry.id   AF-A0A1I2GYL8-F1
#
_cell.length_a   1.000
_cell.length_b   1.000
_cell.length_c   1.000
_cell.angle_alpha   90.00
_cell.angle_beta   90.00
_cell.angle_gamma   90.00
#
_symmetry.space_group_name_H-M   'P 1'
#
loop_
_entity.id
_entity.type
_entity.pdbx_description
1 polymer ?
#
loop_
_entity_poly.entity_id
_entity_poly.type
_entity_poly.pdbx_seq_one_letter_code
_entity_poly.pdbx_strand_id
1 'polypeptide(L)'
;MKNRIFTGISIVLLCLATFAVQATGADKTFNDYQIVPVSNQELSGDVDKAWVLSYDETESPIVISLHQNKRSKHYVVRAEHFEVAYVCCKKGFGAKRVRAEYSKLPEVMTNQVINESELARQKILSPNELSEEDALNLIAAYLPNLVNPSYKHLLN
;
A
#
# COMPACT_ATOMS: atom_id res chain seq x y z
N MET A 1 34.48 -15.64 -66.48
CA MET A 1 33.82 -14.37 -66.05
C MET A 1 32.30 -14.62 -66.17
N LYS A 2 31.59 -14.88 -65.05
CA LYS A 2 30.85 -13.89 -64.23
C LYS A 2 29.58 -13.46 -65.00
N ASN A 3 28.33 -13.82 -64.68
CA ASN A 3 27.61 -13.85 -63.40
C ASN A 3 26.36 -14.75 -63.45
N ARG A 4 26.01 -15.37 -62.30
CA ARG A 4 24.68 -15.96 -62.03
C ARG A 4 23.74 -14.89 -61.51
N ILE A 5 22.53 -14.80 -62.05
CA ILE A 5 21.48 -13.88 -61.60
C ILE A 5 20.58 -14.69 -60.66
N PHE A 6 20.68 -14.42 -59.37
CA PHE A 6 19.80 -14.96 -58.32
C PHE A 6 18.58 -14.04 -58.23
N THR A 7 17.41 -14.52 -58.61
CA THR A 7 16.14 -13.79 -58.45
C THR A 7 15.50 -14.22 -57.13
N GLY A 8 15.77 -13.48 -56.06
CA GLY A 8 15.06 -13.61 -54.79
C GLY A 8 13.96 -12.55 -54.71
N ILE A 9 12.69 -12.95 -54.78
CA ILE A 9 11.56 -12.07 -54.50
C ILE A 9 11.12 -12.35 -53.06
N SER A 10 11.56 -11.50 -52.13
CA SER A 10 11.04 -11.46 -50.77
C SER A 10 9.64 -10.85 -50.77
N ILE A 11 8.65 -11.64 -50.35
CA ILE A 11 7.31 -11.16 -50.02
C ILE A 11 7.40 -10.53 -48.62
N VAL A 12 7.41 -9.20 -48.55
CA VAL A 12 7.30 -8.46 -47.29
C VAL A 12 5.81 -8.36 -46.96
N LEU A 13 5.35 -9.22 -46.04
CA LEU A 13 4.02 -9.14 -45.46
C LEU A 13 4.02 -8.05 -44.37
N LEU A 14 3.56 -6.86 -44.71
CA LEU A 14 3.44 -5.75 -43.76
C LEU A 14 2.12 -5.89 -42.98
N CYS A 15 2.14 -6.60 -41.86
CA CYS A 15 1.02 -6.63 -40.91
C CYS A 15 1.02 -5.34 -40.08
N LEU A 16 0.22 -4.35 -40.48
CA LEU A 16 -0.11 -3.21 -39.62
C LEU A 16 -1.15 -3.67 -38.59
N ALA A 17 -0.68 -4.18 -37.45
CA ALA A 17 -1.52 -4.32 -36.26
C ALA A 17 -1.71 -2.91 -35.66
N THR A 18 -2.88 -2.31 -35.91
CA THR A 18 -3.29 -1.12 -35.17
C THR A 18 -3.62 -1.54 -33.75
N PHE A 19 -2.72 -1.27 -32.80
CA PHE A 19 -3.07 -1.32 -31.38
C PHE A 19 -4.03 -0.15 -31.12
N ALA A 20 -5.32 -0.45 -30.98
CA ALA A 20 -6.22 0.48 -30.33
C ALA A 20 -5.77 0.55 -28.86
N VAL A 21 -5.02 1.60 -28.50
CA VAL A 21 -4.78 1.96 -27.10
C VAL A 21 -6.14 2.38 -26.55
N GLN A 22 -6.83 1.42 -25.93
CA GLN A 22 -7.96 1.73 -25.08
C GLN A 22 -7.37 2.32 -23.81
N ALA A 23 -7.48 3.64 -23.67
CA ALA A 23 -7.38 4.29 -22.36
C ALA A 23 -8.62 3.88 -21.56
N THR A 24 -8.64 2.64 -21.09
CA THR A 24 -9.47 2.29 -19.95
C THR A 24 -8.90 3.06 -18.78
N GLY A 25 -9.68 3.99 -18.21
CA GLY A 25 -9.39 4.46 -16.87
C GLY A 25 -9.38 3.21 -16.00
N ALA A 26 -8.20 2.68 -15.73
CA ALA A 26 -8.05 1.50 -14.90
C ALA A 26 -8.55 1.91 -13.52
N ASP A 27 -9.71 1.40 -13.12
CA ASP A 27 -10.02 1.24 -11.71
C ASP A 27 -8.91 0.35 -11.14
N LYS A 28 -7.79 0.97 -10.72
CA LYS A 28 -6.66 0.26 -10.12
C LYS A 28 -7.18 -0.40 -8.86
N THR A 29 -7.23 -1.73 -8.86
CA THR A 29 -7.57 -2.53 -7.69
C THR A 29 -6.33 -2.70 -6.84
N PHE A 30 -6.37 -2.23 -5.58
CA PHE A 30 -5.29 -2.36 -4.58
C PHE A 30 -5.16 -3.79 -4.02
N ASN A 31 -5.36 -4.80 -4.87
CA ASN A 31 -5.34 -6.21 -4.50
C ASN A 31 -3.92 -6.78 -4.54
N ASP A 32 -3.08 -6.22 -5.40
CA ASP A 32 -1.67 -6.57 -5.49
C ASP A 32 -0.88 -5.60 -4.61
N TYR A 33 -0.14 -6.13 -3.64
CA TYR A 33 0.69 -5.35 -2.75
C TYR A 33 1.93 -6.14 -2.34
N GLN A 34 2.98 -5.41 -1.98
CA GLN A 34 4.19 -5.96 -1.40
C GLN A 34 4.47 -5.32 -0.05
N ILE A 35 4.87 -6.14 0.92
CA ILE A 35 5.32 -5.69 2.24
C ILE A 35 6.75 -6.15 2.43
N VAL A 36 7.68 -5.20 2.54
CA VAL A 36 9.11 -5.47 2.68
C VAL A 36 9.58 -5.02 4.06
N PRO A 37 10.24 -5.89 4.86
CA PRO A 37 10.78 -5.47 6.15
C PRO A 37 11.92 -4.45 6.00
N VAL A 38 11.93 -3.46 6.87
CA VAL A 38 13.00 -2.45 6.98
C VAL A 38 14.07 -2.95 7.94
N SER A 39 15.35 -2.68 7.63
CA SER A 39 16.46 -3.09 8.48
C SER A 39 16.43 -2.36 9.82
N ASN A 40 16.73 -3.06 10.91
CA ASN A 40 16.77 -2.48 12.26
C ASN A 40 17.76 -1.31 12.40
N GLN A 41 18.78 -1.24 11.55
CA GLN A 41 19.76 -0.14 11.55
C GLN A 41 19.18 1.19 11.06
N GLU A 42 18.04 1.14 10.37
CA GLU A 42 17.36 2.31 9.78
C GLU A 42 16.19 2.80 10.66
N LEU A 43 15.85 2.06 11.72
CA LEU A 43 14.74 2.38 12.60
C LEU A 43 15.11 3.49 13.59
N SER A 44 14.26 4.50 13.68
CA SER A 44 14.37 5.54 14.70
C SER A 44 13.87 5.04 16.05
N GLY A 45 14.71 5.07 17.09
CA GLY A 45 14.33 4.99 18.51
C GLY A 45 13.22 3.98 18.85
N ASP A 46 12.06 4.49 19.26
CA ASP A 46 10.94 3.74 19.86
C ASP A 46 10.15 2.81 18.91
N VAL A 47 10.74 2.43 17.78
CA VAL A 47 10.13 1.53 16.79
C VAL A 47 10.71 0.13 16.96
N ASP A 48 9.86 -0.86 17.23
CA ASP A 48 10.28 -2.27 17.39
C ASP A 48 10.68 -2.91 16.06
N LYS A 49 9.88 -2.64 15.02
CA LYS A 49 10.02 -3.15 13.65
C LYS A 49 9.36 -2.17 12.67
N ALA A 50 9.79 -2.17 11.41
CA ALA A 50 9.03 -1.50 10.37
C ALA A 50 9.02 -2.26 9.05
N TRP A 51 8.06 -1.91 8.20
CA TRP A 51 7.90 -2.42 6.86
C TRP A 51 7.55 -1.28 5.90
N VAL A 52 7.89 -1.46 4.63
CA VAL A 52 7.37 -0.64 3.54
C VAL A 52 6.28 -1.44 2.84
N LEU A 53 5.10 -0.82 2.70
CA LEU A 53 3.97 -1.28 1.92
C LEU A 53 3.94 -0.49 0.60
N SER A 54 3.79 -1.20 -0.51
CA SER A 54 3.67 -0.63 -1.86
C SER A 54 2.56 -1.35 -2.63
N TYR A 55 1.77 -0.60 -3.40
CA TYR A 55 0.75 -1.15 -4.31
C TYR A 55 1.19 -1.07 -5.78
N ASP A 56 2.19 -0.23 -6.10
CA ASP A 56 2.90 -0.14 -7.39
C ASP A 56 4.39 0.20 -7.16
N GLU A 57 5.22 0.05 -8.19
CA GLU A 57 6.67 0.25 -8.17
C GLU A 57 7.10 1.72 -8.21
N THR A 58 6.17 2.65 -8.45
CA THR A 58 6.47 4.09 -8.71
C THR A 58 6.05 5.06 -7.61
N GLU A 59 5.69 4.53 -6.43
CA GLU A 59 4.87 5.25 -5.45
C GLU A 59 5.67 5.78 -4.25
N SER A 60 5.05 6.72 -3.54
CA SER A 60 5.56 7.20 -2.25
C SER A 60 5.48 6.08 -1.20
N PRO A 61 6.56 5.83 -0.41
CA PRO A 61 6.60 4.68 0.48
C PRO A 61 5.58 4.83 1.62
N ILE A 62 4.70 3.83 1.76
CA ILE A 62 3.84 3.70 2.94
C ILE A 62 4.61 2.91 3.99
N VAL A 63 4.96 3.55 5.09
CA VAL A 63 5.74 2.92 6.17
C VAL A 63 4.80 2.44 7.27
N ILE A 64 4.93 1.16 7.63
CA ILE A 64 4.25 0.57 8.78
C ILE A 64 5.28 0.42 9.89
N SER A 65 5.15 1.17 11.00
CA SER A 65 6.00 1.01 12.19
C SER A 65 5.26 0.31 13.32
N LEU A 66 5.87 -0.72 13.89
CA LEU A 66 5.34 -1.42 15.06
C LEU A 66 5.87 -0.76 16.34
N HIS A 67 4.93 -0.40 17.21
CA HIS A 67 5.18 -0.04 18.60
C HIS A 67 4.40 -1.01 19.49
N GLN A 68 5.10 -1.80 20.30
CA GLN A 68 4.46 -2.83 21.11
C GLN A 68 4.77 -2.70 22.60
N ASN A 69 3.82 -3.17 23.40
CA ASN A 69 4.00 -3.39 24.82
C ASN A 69 3.43 -4.76 25.17
N LYS A 70 3.49 -5.15 26.44
CA LYS A 70 3.01 -6.46 26.93
C LYS A 70 1.50 -6.72 26.68
N ARG A 71 0.71 -5.71 26.32
CA ARG A 71 -0.76 -5.79 26.20
C ARG A 71 -1.27 -5.54 24.78
N SER A 72 -0.54 -4.80 23.97
CA SER A 72 -0.97 -4.42 22.62
C SER A 72 0.18 -4.16 21.67
N LYS A 73 -0.09 -4.39 20.38
CA LYS A 73 0.76 -4.03 19.25
C LYS A 73 0.07 -2.91 18.47
N HIS A 74 0.78 -1.83 18.23
CA HIS A 74 0.31 -0.67 17.46
C HIS A 74 1.08 -0.61 16.16
N TYR A 75 0.41 -0.93 15.06
CA TYR A 75 0.94 -0.80 13.70
C TYR A 75 0.57 0.58 13.18
N VAL A 76 1.50 1.52 13.25
CA VAL A 76 1.30 2.89 12.76
C VAL A 76 1.67 2.92 11.29
N VAL A 77 0.66 3.08 10.44
CA VAL A 77 0.78 3.21 8.99
C VAL A 77 0.89 4.70 8.67
N ARG A 78 1.95 5.09 7.96
CA ARG A 78 2.24 6.47 7.61
C ARG A 78 2.56 6.57 6.13
N ALA A 79 1.83 7.45 5.45
CA ALA A 79 2.16 7.94 4.13
C ALA A 79 2.53 9.42 4.23
N GLU A 80 2.79 10.07 3.09
CA GLU A 80 3.21 11.48 3.06
C GLU A 80 2.21 12.43 3.74
N HIS A 81 0.91 12.16 3.60
CA HIS A 81 -0.14 13.11 4.01
C HIS A 81 -1.13 12.56 5.04
N PHE A 82 -0.90 11.36 5.58
CA PHE A 82 -1.77 10.84 6.62
C PHE A 82 -1.07 9.77 7.46
N GLU A 83 -1.62 9.54 8.63
CA GLU A 83 -1.25 8.41 9.47
C GLU A 83 -2.48 7.78 10.14
N VAL A 84 -2.46 6.46 10.28
CA VAL A 84 -3.48 5.67 10.98
C VAL A 84 -2.80 4.57 11.78
N ALA A 85 -3.39 4.15 12.89
CA ALA A 85 -2.92 3.00 13.64
C ALA A 85 -3.86 1.81 13.48
N TYR A 86 -3.32 0.62 13.29
CA TYR A 86 -4.04 -0.63 13.52
C TYR A 86 -3.57 -1.22 14.84
N VAL A 87 -4.51 -1.53 15.73
CA VAL A 87 -4.17 -1.98 17.09
C VAL A 87 -4.59 -3.43 17.26
N CYS A 88 -3.61 -4.30 17.52
CA CYS A 88 -3.82 -5.70 17.85
C CYS A 88 -3.70 -5.92 19.37
N CYS A 89 -4.69 -6.59 19.95
CA CYS A 89 -4.66 -7.01 21.35
C CYS A 89 -5.63 -8.17 21.57
N LYS A 90 -5.74 -8.67 22.80
CA LYS A 90 -6.70 -9.72 23.19
C LYS A 90 -8.18 -9.43 22.86
N LYS A 91 -8.54 -8.15 22.64
CA LYS A 91 -9.91 -7.74 22.28
C LYS A 91 -10.15 -7.69 20.77
N GLY A 92 -9.14 -8.04 19.97
CA GLY A 92 -9.22 -8.01 18.52
C GLY A 92 -8.20 -7.08 17.86
N PHE A 93 -8.42 -6.88 16.58
CA PHE A 93 -7.61 -6.10 15.66
C PHE A 93 -8.49 -5.11 14.89
N GLY A 94 -8.05 -3.87 14.72
CA GLY A 94 -8.76 -2.87 13.92
C GLY A 94 -8.11 -1.49 13.90
N ALA A 95 -8.64 -0.63 13.03
CA ALA A 95 -8.13 0.71 12.76
C ALA A 95 -8.55 1.72 13.85
N LYS A 96 -7.64 2.65 14.17
CA LYS A 96 -7.78 3.73 15.15
C LYS A 96 -6.95 4.93 14.73
N ARG A 97 -7.23 6.09 15.33
CA ARG A 97 -6.31 7.22 15.31
C ARG A 97 -4.98 6.85 15.95
N VAL A 98 -3.91 7.42 15.41
CA VAL A 98 -2.56 7.31 15.98
C VAL A 98 -2.55 8.02 17.33
N ARG A 99 -1.86 7.42 18.32
CA ARG A 99 -1.67 8.08 19.61
C ARG A 99 -0.67 9.23 19.45
N ALA A 100 -0.85 10.30 20.21
CA ALA A 100 0.03 11.47 20.15
C ALA A 100 1.52 11.12 20.31
N GLU A 101 1.85 10.14 21.17
CA GLU A 101 3.21 9.66 21.38
C GLU A 101 3.86 8.98 20.15
N TYR A 102 3.07 8.46 19.21
CA TYR A 102 3.55 7.82 17.97
C TYR A 102 3.28 8.66 16.72
N SER A 103 2.55 9.76 16.88
CA SER A 103 2.14 10.66 15.81
C SER A 103 3.32 11.49 15.33
N LYS A 104 3.50 11.60 14.02
CA LYS A 104 4.52 12.47 13.41
C LYS A 104 3.91 13.50 12.45
N LEU A 105 2.62 13.38 12.15
CA LEU A 105 1.90 14.28 11.25
C LEU A 105 0.82 15.06 12.02
N PRO A 106 0.56 16.32 11.66
CA PRO A 106 -0.56 17.06 12.22
C PRO A 106 -1.89 16.37 11.96
N GLU A 107 -2.73 16.22 12.99
CA GLU A 107 -4.02 15.53 12.90
C GLU A 107 -4.93 16.11 11.81
N VAL A 108 -4.88 17.43 11.59
CA VAL A 108 -5.66 18.13 10.57
C VAL A 108 -5.40 17.58 9.17
N MET A 109 -4.16 17.19 8.87
CA MET A 109 -3.77 16.63 7.57
C MET A 109 -4.40 15.23 7.39
N THR A 110 -4.24 14.37 8.39
CA THR A 110 -4.86 13.04 8.42
C THR A 110 -6.38 13.12 8.27
N ASN A 111 -7.04 14.07 8.94
CA ASN A 111 -8.50 14.22 8.91
C ASN A 111 -9.06 14.59 7.53
N GLN A 112 -8.24 15.17 6.64
CA GLN A 112 -8.66 15.48 5.27
C GLN A 112 -8.60 14.23 4.37
N VAL A 113 -7.62 13.36 4.60
CA VAL A 113 -7.36 12.18 3.77
C VAL A 113 -8.18 10.97 4.21
N ILE A 114 -8.36 10.77 5.52
CA ILE A 114 -9.05 9.60 6.07
C ILE A 114 -10.58 9.77 5.99
N ASN A 115 -11.24 8.69 5.59
CA ASN A 115 -12.69 8.58 5.64
C ASN A 115 -13.13 8.16 7.06
N GLU A 116 -13.75 9.06 7.81
CA GLU A 116 -14.20 8.79 9.19
C GLU A 116 -15.24 7.67 9.30
N SER A 117 -16.12 7.54 8.31
CA SER A 117 -17.12 6.48 8.28
C SER A 117 -16.45 5.12 8.14
N GLU A 118 -15.45 5.02 7.25
CA GLU A 118 -14.68 3.79 7.06
C GLU A 118 -13.77 3.50 8.26
N LEU A 119 -13.16 4.53 8.86
CA LEU A 119 -12.43 4.36 10.12
C LEU A 119 -13.33 3.80 11.22
N ALA A 120 -14.57 4.28 11.33
CA ALA A 120 -15.53 3.75 12.29
C ALA A 120 -15.92 2.29 11.99
N ARG A 121 -16.13 1.94 10.71
CA ARG A 121 -16.44 0.57 10.27
C ARG A 121 -15.29 -0.40 10.51
N GLN A 122 -14.06 0.07 10.37
CA GLN A 122 -12.85 -0.74 10.53
C GLN A 122 -12.32 -0.79 11.97
N LYS A 123 -13.03 -0.23 12.97
CA LYS A 123 -12.62 -0.26 14.39
C LYS A 123 -12.37 -1.68 14.92
N ILE A 124 -13.04 -2.68 14.36
CA ILE A 124 -12.85 -4.10 14.64
C ILE A 124 -12.90 -4.85 13.30
N LEU A 125 -11.75 -5.26 12.78
CA LEU A 125 -11.62 -6.11 11.60
C LEU A 125 -11.55 -7.59 11.97
N SER A 126 -10.98 -7.91 13.12
CA SER A 126 -10.99 -9.26 13.69
C SER A 126 -11.31 -9.19 15.18
N PRO A 127 -12.16 -10.08 15.72
CA PRO A 127 -12.41 -10.17 17.16
C PRO A 127 -11.25 -10.81 17.93
N ASN A 128 -10.29 -11.42 17.23
CA ASN A 128 -9.19 -12.17 17.82
C ASN A 128 -7.87 -11.40 17.71
N GLU A 129 -6.95 -11.70 18.63
CA GLU A 129 -5.55 -11.31 18.47
C GLU A 129 -4.95 -12.02 17.25
N LEU A 130 -4.20 -11.29 16.44
CA LEU A 130 -3.64 -11.76 15.18
C LEU A 130 -2.14 -11.98 15.28
N SER A 131 -1.65 -12.87 14.41
CA SER A 131 -0.23 -12.95 14.10
C SER A 131 0.25 -11.65 13.44
N GLU A 132 1.56 -11.42 13.41
CA GLU A 132 2.14 -10.24 12.76
C GLU A 132 1.86 -10.22 11.25
N GLU A 133 1.99 -11.38 10.59
CA GLU A 133 1.72 -11.55 9.17
C GLU A 133 0.25 -11.27 8.82
N ASP A 134 -0.69 -11.86 9.57
CA ASP A 134 -2.13 -11.62 9.35
C ASP A 134 -2.50 -10.15 9.56
N ALA A 135 -1.90 -9.51 10.56
CA ALA A 135 -2.13 -8.09 10.82
C ALA A 135 -1.64 -7.24 9.64
N LEU A 136 -0.44 -7.50 9.12
CA LEU A 136 0.12 -6.79 7.96
C LEU A 136 -0.73 -6.99 6.70
N ASN A 137 -1.19 -8.22 6.44
CA ASN A 137 -2.05 -8.52 5.30
C ASN A 137 -3.40 -7.81 5.39
N LEU A 138 -4.02 -7.77 6.59
CA LEU A 138 -5.26 -7.00 6.79
C LEU A 138 -5.04 -5.50 6.67
N ILE A 139 -3.91 -4.96 7.11
CA ILE A 139 -3.57 -3.55 6.90
C ILE A 139 -3.57 -3.25 5.40
N ALA A 140 -2.80 -4.02 4.63
CA ALA A 140 -2.68 -3.80 3.19
C ALA A 140 -4.02 -3.96 2.46
N ALA A 141 -4.86 -4.91 2.84
CA ALA A 141 -6.16 -5.12 2.21
C ALA A 141 -7.19 -4.02 2.54
N TYR A 142 -7.16 -3.43 3.74
CA TYR A 142 -8.20 -2.51 4.22
C TYR A 142 -7.82 -1.03 4.19
N LEU A 143 -6.51 -0.71 4.17
CA LEU A 143 -6.02 0.66 4.08
C LEU A 143 -6.60 1.45 2.89
N PRO A 144 -6.73 0.87 1.67
CA PRO A 144 -7.26 1.62 0.53
C PRO A 144 -8.71 2.06 0.67
N ASN A 145 -9.50 1.33 1.47
CA ASN A 145 -10.89 1.70 1.78
C ASN A 145 -10.96 2.78 2.85
N LEU A 146 -9.92 2.92 3.68
CA LEU A 146 -9.85 3.91 4.73
C LEU A 146 -9.57 5.32 4.18
N VAL A 147 -8.94 5.42 3.02
CA VAL A 147 -8.65 6.69 2.35
C VAL A 147 -9.86 7.15 1.55
N ASN A 148 -10.22 8.43 1.69
CA ASN A 148 -11.29 9.05 0.92
C ASN A 148 -11.04 8.86 -0.59
N PRO A 149 -12.06 8.55 -1.42
CA PRO A 149 -11.88 8.26 -2.84
C PRO A 149 -11.05 9.31 -3.61
N SER A 150 -11.25 10.59 -3.31
CA SER A 150 -10.51 11.71 -3.93
C SER A 150 -9.00 11.70 -3.64
N TYR A 151 -8.57 11.01 -2.59
CA TYR A 151 -7.19 10.93 -2.13
C TYR A 151 -6.56 9.54 -2.32
N LYS A 152 -7.26 8.61 -2.99
CA LYS A 152 -6.71 7.26 -3.26
C LYS A 152 -5.42 7.28 -4.07
N HIS A 153 -5.21 8.32 -4.87
CA HIS A 153 -3.95 8.54 -5.59
C HIS A 153 -2.74 8.75 -4.67
N LEU A 154 -2.93 8.99 -3.36
CA LEU A 154 -1.85 9.06 -2.38
C LEU A 154 -1.33 7.68 -1.94
N LEU A 155 -2.04 6.64 -2.34
CA LEU A 155 -1.59 5.25 -2.23
C LEU A 155 -0.97 4.79 -3.56
N ASN A 156 -0.86 5.71 -4.53
CA ASN A 156 -0.32 5.50 -5.88
C ASN A 156 0.99 6.27 -6.11
#